data_AF-A0A7X7M5S8-F1
#
_entry.id   AF-A0A7X7M5S8-F1
#
_cell.length_a   1.000
_cell.length_b   1.000
_cell.length_c   1.000
_cell.angle_alpha   90.00
_cell.angle_beta   90.00
_cell.angle_gamma   90.00
#
_symmetry.space_group_name_H-M   'P 1'
#
loop_
_entity.id
_entity.type
_entity.pdbx_description
1 polymer ?
#
loop_
_entity_poly.entity_id
_entity_poly.type
_entity_poly.pdbx_seq_one_letter_code
_entity_poly.pdbx_strand_id
1 'polypeptide(L)'
;MEKIKWRRDRRIFHHLVFRVLRVLARPVILWLTAFHAGSDRLVSAPGLIYCNHNCDIDAVLVGMGLRKHMYFVSSAHIIHKKWGPLIRLLFDPVLRFKGRADTSATLDILRRLRAGDNVCIFIEGERSYDGLTGAIPDSGAHLAKLAGVPLHTYRLRGGYFTHPRWSAGLRKGWMAGELAASYTPEQIKEISQEELQRMIERDLFVDAYADQERSPRAYRGKRLAEHLETALFICPVCGGMGTLHSAEDRLHCACGLGLRYTQYGYLESLDATKAPYATVRDWYCWQKEQVAGICALALANQQLAQPLAADEDQCFYIYNEGRQRELSLRCRLALYVDHLQLPDAAGGQESVPLDQVVSFSCHQQMQLGLILKDGRFYEILSPHPRSAVKYQLFFNCLKANPA
;
A
#
# COMPACT_ATOMS: atom_id res chain seq x y z
N MET A 1 -20.49 -14.00 -32.78
CA MET A 1 -20.42 -15.26 -31.99
C MET A 1 -19.03 -15.55 -31.46
N GLU A 2 -17.96 -15.36 -32.24
CA GLU A 2 -16.58 -15.70 -31.87
C GLU A 2 -16.02 -14.92 -30.65
N LYS A 3 -16.26 -13.60 -30.57
CA LYS A 3 -15.87 -12.78 -29.40
C LYS A 3 -16.58 -13.18 -28.10
N ILE A 4 -17.81 -13.69 -28.18
CA ILE A 4 -18.59 -14.14 -27.01
C ILE A 4 -18.08 -15.51 -26.56
N LYS A 5 -17.83 -16.41 -27.50
CA LYS A 5 -17.23 -17.73 -27.26
C LYS A 5 -15.84 -17.61 -26.63
N TRP A 6 -14.97 -16.77 -27.20
CA TRP A 6 -13.62 -16.50 -26.67
C TRP A 6 -13.65 -15.94 -25.24
N ARG A 7 -14.57 -15.03 -24.92
CA ARG A 7 -14.74 -14.50 -23.55
C ARG A 7 -15.22 -15.58 -22.57
N ARG A 8 -16.12 -16.47 -23.00
CA ARG A 8 -16.59 -17.59 -22.19
C ARG A 8 -15.48 -18.60 -21.91
N ASP A 9 -14.73 -18.97 -22.93
CA ASP A 9 -13.63 -19.93 -22.83
C ASP A 9 -12.50 -19.40 -21.94
N ARG A 10 -12.21 -18.10 -22.02
CA ARG A 10 -11.24 -17.44 -21.14
C ARG A 10 -11.70 -17.38 -19.68
N ARG A 11 -13.00 -17.18 -19.41
CA ARG A 11 -13.56 -17.24 -18.06
C ARG A 11 -13.42 -18.64 -17.46
N ILE A 12 -13.75 -19.69 -18.22
CA ILE A 12 -13.57 -21.08 -17.79
C ILE A 12 -12.10 -21.37 -17.47
N PHE A 13 -11.20 -20.89 -18.33
CA PHE A 13 -9.75 -20.99 -18.10
C PHE A 13 -9.32 -20.34 -16.79
N HIS A 14 -9.70 -19.09 -16.50
CA HIS A 14 -9.33 -18.42 -15.25
C HIS A 14 -9.90 -19.15 -14.00
N HIS A 15 -11.13 -19.68 -14.09
CA HIS A 15 -11.70 -20.48 -13.01
C HIS A 15 -10.92 -21.78 -12.76
N LEU A 16 -10.45 -22.44 -13.81
CA LEU A 16 -9.60 -23.62 -13.71
C LEU A 16 -8.24 -23.28 -13.09
N VAL A 17 -7.59 -22.22 -13.60
CA VAL A 17 -6.32 -21.70 -13.08
C VAL A 17 -6.44 -21.39 -11.59
N PHE A 18 -7.49 -20.69 -11.18
CA PHE A 18 -7.74 -20.39 -9.77
C PHE A 18 -7.87 -21.64 -8.92
N ARG A 19 -8.64 -22.64 -9.36
CA ARG A 19 -8.81 -23.91 -8.62
C ARG A 19 -7.48 -24.64 -8.45
N VAL A 20 -6.70 -24.75 -9.52
CA VAL A 20 -5.39 -25.42 -9.52
C VAL A 20 -4.41 -24.67 -8.62
N LEU A 21 -4.22 -23.36 -8.84
CA LEU A 21 -3.28 -22.56 -8.06
C LEU A 21 -3.64 -22.50 -6.58
N ARG A 22 -4.93 -22.47 -6.23
CA ARG A 22 -5.36 -22.54 -4.82
C ARG A 22 -4.93 -23.85 -4.16
N VAL A 23 -5.03 -24.98 -4.87
CA VAL A 23 -4.58 -26.29 -4.34
C VAL A 23 -3.05 -26.33 -4.21
N LEU A 24 -2.33 -25.85 -5.22
CA LEU A 24 -0.86 -25.83 -5.23
C LEU A 24 -0.26 -24.85 -4.20
N ALA A 25 -0.88 -23.68 -4.02
CA ALA A 25 -0.41 -22.67 -3.08
C ALA A 25 -0.73 -23.01 -1.62
N ARG A 26 -1.80 -23.77 -1.35
CA ARG A 26 -2.26 -24.09 0.00
C ARG A 26 -1.18 -24.62 0.95
N PRO A 27 -0.35 -25.64 0.61
CA PRO A 27 0.67 -26.14 1.53
C PRO A 27 1.72 -25.07 1.87
N VAL A 28 2.15 -24.29 0.87
CA VAL A 28 3.13 -23.21 1.04
C VAL A 28 2.56 -22.12 1.95
N ILE A 29 1.32 -21.70 1.70
CA ILE A 29 0.64 -20.70 2.51
C ILE A 29 0.43 -21.19 3.94
N LEU A 30 -0.06 -22.40 4.16
CA LEU A 30 -0.26 -22.92 5.51
C LEU A 30 1.05 -23.05 6.28
N TRP A 31 2.14 -23.45 5.61
CA TRP A 31 3.46 -23.52 6.22
C TRP A 31 4.04 -22.13 6.57
N LEU A 32 3.80 -21.14 5.71
CA LEU A 32 4.30 -19.78 5.90
C LEU A 32 3.48 -19.03 6.95
N THR A 33 2.14 -19.12 6.87
CA THR A 33 1.24 -18.19 7.56
C THR A 33 0.33 -18.85 8.60
N ALA A 34 0.33 -20.18 8.71
CA ALA A 34 -0.68 -20.92 9.49
C ALA A 34 -2.09 -20.35 9.25
N PHE A 35 -2.45 -20.10 7.99
CA PHE A 35 -3.64 -19.31 7.65
C PHE A 35 -4.94 -19.92 8.20
N HIS A 36 -5.69 -19.13 8.96
CA HIS A 36 -7.02 -19.48 9.44
C HIS A 36 -8.09 -18.74 8.62
N ALA A 37 -8.82 -19.48 7.79
CA ALA A 37 -10.03 -18.95 7.17
C ALA A 37 -11.16 -19.04 8.22
N GLY A 38 -11.70 -17.89 8.63
CA GLY A 38 -12.89 -17.77 9.47
C GLY A 38 -14.11 -18.46 8.82
N SER A 39 -15.10 -18.80 9.65
CA SER A 39 -16.19 -19.73 9.29
C SER A 39 -16.78 -19.45 7.91
N ASP A 40 -16.92 -20.54 7.14
CA ASP A 40 -17.31 -20.65 5.72
C ASP A 40 -18.71 -20.10 5.37
N ARG A 41 -19.03 -18.85 5.72
CA ARG A 41 -20.11 -18.13 5.04
C ARG A 41 -19.63 -17.85 3.62
N LEU A 42 -19.80 -18.86 2.76
CA LEU A 42 -19.58 -18.74 1.33
C LEU A 42 -20.34 -17.51 0.85
N VAL A 43 -19.64 -16.60 0.18
CA VAL A 43 -20.24 -15.53 -0.62
C VAL A 43 -21.29 -16.19 -1.52
N SER A 44 -22.58 -16.07 -1.16
CA SER A 44 -23.65 -16.91 -1.72
C SER A 44 -23.91 -16.56 -3.18
N ALA A 45 -23.82 -15.27 -3.51
CA ALA A 45 -23.96 -14.72 -4.86
C ALA A 45 -22.69 -13.98 -5.30
N PRO A 46 -22.39 -13.93 -6.62
CA PRO A 46 -21.33 -13.08 -7.13
C PRO A 46 -21.52 -11.62 -6.72
N GLY A 47 -20.45 -10.96 -6.31
CA GLY A 47 -20.55 -9.59 -5.80
C GLY A 47 -19.22 -8.85 -5.79
N LEU A 48 -19.31 -7.63 -5.28
CA LEU A 48 -18.16 -6.78 -5.00
C LEU A 48 -17.57 -7.21 -3.66
N ILE A 49 -16.27 -7.43 -3.60
CA ILE A 49 -15.55 -7.84 -2.38
C ILE A 49 -14.57 -6.74 -2.03
N TYR A 50 -14.73 -6.13 -0.86
CA TYR A 50 -13.76 -5.20 -0.30
C TYR A 50 -12.91 -5.88 0.76
N CYS A 51 -11.60 -5.65 0.69
CA CYS A 51 -10.63 -6.15 1.64
C CYS A 51 -9.75 -5.01 2.15
N ASN A 52 -9.27 -5.15 3.38
CA ASN A 52 -8.08 -4.43 3.85
C ASN A 52 -6.81 -5.03 3.24
N HIS A 53 -5.70 -4.29 3.24
CA HIS A 53 -4.45 -4.63 2.59
C HIS A 53 -3.26 -4.58 3.56
N ASN A 54 -2.74 -5.74 3.92
CA ASN A 54 -1.64 -5.90 4.86
C ASN A 54 -0.33 -6.32 4.16
N CYS A 55 -0.37 -7.25 3.19
CA CYS A 55 0.82 -7.83 2.59
C CYS A 55 0.66 -8.25 1.12
N ASP A 56 1.79 -8.57 0.47
CA ASP A 56 1.81 -8.91 -0.97
C ASP A 56 1.09 -10.24 -1.30
N ILE A 57 0.89 -11.12 -0.31
CA ILE A 57 0.21 -12.41 -0.52
C ILE A 57 -1.30 -12.35 -0.22
N ASP A 58 -1.85 -11.18 0.11
CA ASP A 58 -3.27 -11.01 0.49
C ASP A 58 -4.23 -11.58 -0.56
N ALA A 59 -3.96 -11.36 -1.85
CA ALA A 59 -4.81 -11.89 -2.93
C ALA A 59 -4.90 -13.43 -2.91
N VAL A 60 -3.79 -14.11 -2.58
CA VAL A 60 -3.75 -15.57 -2.43
C VAL A 60 -4.57 -16.01 -1.22
N LEU A 61 -4.46 -15.28 -0.10
CA LEU A 61 -5.17 -15.56 1.14
C LEU A 61 -6.70 -15.39 1.00
N VAL A 62 -7.14 -14.32 0.33
CA VAL A 62 -8.55 -14.10 0.01
C VAL A 62 -9.07 -15.24 -0.89
N GLY A 63 -8.32 -15.61 -1.93
CA GLY A 63 -8.67 -16.73 -2.81
C GLY A 63 -8.76 -18.07 -2.08
N MET A 64 -7.90 -18.30 -1.08
CA MET A 64 -7.96 -19.48 -0.21
C MET A 64 -9.17 -19.47 0.71
N GLY A 65 -9.50 -18.33 1.34
CA GLY A 65 -10.61 -18.21 2.27
C GLY A 65 -11.99 -18.30 1.60
N LEU A 66 -12.22 -17.49 0.56
CA LEU A 66 -13.54 -17.38 -0.07
C LEU A 66 -13.88 -18.53 -1.02
N ARG A 67 -12.87 -19.27 -1.50
CA ARG A 67 -12.99 -20.48 -2.34
C ARG A 67 -13.71 -20.33 -3.69
N LYS A 68 -14.32 -19.18 -3.99
CA LYS A 68 -14.88 -18.80 -5.30
C LYS A 68 -13.87 -17.96 -6.08
N HIS A 69 -13.90 -18.07 -7.41
CA HIS A 69 -13.05 -17.25 -8.28
C HIS A 69 -13.47 -15.77 -8.22
N MET A 70 -12.50 -14.87 -8.35
CA MET A 70 -12.68 -13.43 -8.40
C MET A 70 -11.58 -12.76 -9.23
N TYR A 71 -11.90 -11.63 -9.85
CA TYR A 71 -10.92 -10.76 -10.49
C TYR A 71 -10.44 -9.71 -9.51
N PHE A 72 -9.12 -9.50 -9.42
CA PHE A 72 -8.53 -8.51 -8.52
C PHE A 72 -8.30 -7.18 -9.24
N VAL A 73 -8.60 -6.08 -8.55
CA VAL A 73 -8.12 -4.76 -8.94
C VAL A 73 -6.67 -4.61 -8.50
N SER A 74 -5.80 -4.22 -9.41
CA SER A 74 -4.36 -4.05 -9.15
C SER A 74 -3.82 -2.80 -9.81
N SER A 75 -2.74 -2.24 -9.27
CA SER A 75 -1.99 -1.19 -9.93
C SER A 75 -1.48 -1.65 -11.30
N ALA A 76 -1.55 -0.77 -12.29
CA ALA A 76 -0.96 -0.96 -13.61
C ALA A 76 0.57 -1.15 -13.58
N HIS A 77 1.26 -0.94 -12.46
CA HIS A 77 2.68 -1.29 -12.34
C HIS A 77 2.91 -2.82 -12.43
N ILE A 78 1.97 -3.64 -11.96
CA ILE A 78 2.13 -5.10 -11.86
C ILE A 78 2.42 -5.77 -13.22
N ILE A 79 1.84 -5.22 -14.28
CA ILE A 79 1.92 -5.73 -15.65
C ILE A 79 3.18 -5.28 -16.39
N HIS A 80 3.93 -4.32 -15.85
CA HIS A 80 5.20 -3.86 -16.41
C HIS A 80 6.39 -4.58 -15.76
N LYS A 81 6.14 -5.41 -14.73
CA LYS A 81 7.14 -6.32 -14.16
C LYS A 81 7.46 -7.47 -15.12
N LYS A 82 8.57 -8.17 -14.89
CA LYS A 82 9.04 -9.32 -15.70
C LYS A 82 7.94 -10.38 -15.96
N TRP A 83 7.06 -10.61 -15.00
CA TRP A 83 5.97 -11.60 -15.06
C TRP A 83 4.63 -11.02 -15.55
N GLY A 84 4.59 -9.75 -15.97
CA GLY A 84 3.37 -9.03 -16.32
C GLY A 84 2.50 -9.72 -17.39
N PRO A 85 3.06 -10.19 -18.52
CA PRO A 85 2.29 -10.93 -19.53
C PRO A 85 1.65 -12.20 -18.97
N LEU A 86 2.37 -12.96 -18.13
CA LEU A 86 1.86 -14.16 -17.49
C LEU A 86 0.73 -13.84 -16.50
N ILE A 87 0.89 -12.78 -15.71
CA ILE A 87 -0.15 -12.32 -14.77
C ILE A 87 -1.42 -11.93 -15.52
N ARG A 88 -1.30 -11.21 -16.66
CA ARG A 88 -2.45 -10.86 -17.51
C ARG A 88 -3.13 -12.09 -18.10
N LEU A 89 -2.35 -13.09 -18.52
CA LEU A 89 -2.88 -14.32 -19.08
C LEU A 89 -3.64 -15.13 -18.03
N LEU A 90 -3.05 -15.33 -16.84
CA LEU A 90 -3.58 -16.22 -15.82
C LEU A 90 -4.70 -15.61 -14.97
N PHE A 91 -4.63 -14.31 -14.68
CA PHE A 91 -5.51 -13.65 -13.71
C PHE A 91 -6.33 -12.50 -14.29
N ASP A 92 -5.91 -11.92 -15.41
CA ASP A 92 -6.56 -10.79 -16.08
C ASP A 92 -7.04 -9.68 -15.10
N PRO A 93 -6.12 -9.09 -14.32
CA PRO A 93 -6.48 -8.13 -13.28
C PRO A 93 -7.11 -6.86 -13.88
N VAL A 94 -8.04 -6.26 -13.15
CA VAL A 94 -8.53 -4.92 -13.48
C VAL A 94 -7.42 -3.93 -13.15
N LEU A 95 -6.94 -3.21 -14.16
CA LEU A 95 -5.80 -2.32 -14.01
C LEU A 95 -6.25 -0.94 -13.59
N ARG A 96 -5.70 -0.46 -12.47
CA ARG A 96 -5.86 0.92 -11.99
C ARG A 96 -4.57 1.72 -12.17
N PHE A 97 -4.66 2.90 -12.75
CA PHE A 97 -3.54 3.84 -12.83
C PHE A 97 -3.52 4.75 -11.59
N LYS A 98 -2.40 4.78 -10.86
CA LYS A 98 -2.25 5.71 -9.73
C LYS A 98 -2.21 7.14 -10.29
N GLY A 99 -2.94 8.07 -9.68
CA GLY A 99 -2.88 9.50 -9.99
C GLY A 99 -3.69 10.00 -11.20
N ARG A 100 -4.46 9.14 -11.88
CA ARG A 100 -5.43 9.56 -12.93
C ARG A 100 -6.85 9.18 -12.51
N ALA A 101 -7.85 9.98 -12.88
CA ALA A 101 -9.25 9.63 -12.69
C ALA A 101 -9.58 8.39 -13.54
N ASP A 102 -9.73 7.24 -12.88
CA ASP A 102 -9.75 5.95 -13.57
C ASP A 102 -11.16 5.45 -13.87
N THR A 103 -11.88 6.22 -14.70
CA THR A 103 -13.19 5.82 -15.23
C THR A 103 -13.09 4.46 -15.94
N SER A 104 -11.94 4.14 -16.53
CA SER A 104 -11.72 2.89 -17.25
C SER A 104 -11.75 1.66 -16.35
N ALA A 105 -11.08 1.72 -15.18
CA ALA A 105 -11.09 0.66 -14.18
C ALA A 105 -12.50 0.45 -13.62
N THR A 106 -13.19 1.55 -13.25
CA THR A 106 -14.57 1.49 -12.76
C THR A 106 -15.51 0.83 -13.77
N LEU A 107 -15.42 1.20 -15.06
CA LEU A 107 -16.23 0.58 -16.10
C LEU A 107 -15.92 -0.91 -16.29
N ASP A 108 -14.67 -1.35 -16.15
CA ASP A 108 -14.31 -2.77 -16.22
C ASP A 108 -14.82 -3.56 -15.01
N ILE A 109 -14.76 -2.98 -13.80
CA ILE A 109 -15.36 -3.55 -12.59
C ILE A 109 -16.86 -3.79 -12.82
N LEU A 110 -17.61 -2.75 -13.20
CA LEU A 110 -19.05 -2.85 -13.45
C LEU A 110 -19.40 -3.82 -14.57
N ARG A 111 -18.54 -3.95 -15.59
CA ARG A 111 -18.71 -4.93 -16.67
C ARG A 111 -18.57 -6.37 -16.16
N ARG A 112 -17.56 -6.66 -15.34
CA ARG A 112 -17.32 -8.00 -14.78
C ARG A 112 -18.42 -8.39 -13.79
N LEU A 113 -18.83 -7.48 -12.92
CA LEU A 113 -19.93 -7.70 -11.99
C LEU A 113 -21.24 -8.03 -12.72
N ARG A 114 -21.59 -7.29 -13.78
CA ARG A 114 -22.76 -7.59 -14.63
C ARG A 114 -22.68 -8.93 -15.36
N ALA A 115 -21.48 -9.45 -15.62
CA ALA A 115 -21.26 -10.78 -16.18
C ALA A 115 -21.40 -11.92 -15.13
N GLY A 116 -21.69 -11.57 -13.88
CA GLY A 116 -21.83 -12.50 -12.76
C GLY A 116 -20.48 -12.98 -12.22
N ASP A 117 -19.41 -12.20 -12.38
CA ASP A 117 -18.11 -12.48 -11.79
C ASP A 117 -17.91 -11.69 -10.48
N ASN A 118 -17.18 -12.29 -9.53
CA ASN A 118 -16.73 -11.54 -8.36
C ASN A 118 -15.60 -10.59 -8.74
N VAL A 119 -15.60 -9.41 -8.13
CA VAL A 119 -14.47 -8.47 -8.22
C VAL A 119 -13.99 -8.13 -6.82
N CYS A 120 -12.71 -8.36 -6.56
CA CYS A 120 -12.07 -8.09 -5.28
C CYS A 120 -11.22 -6.82 -5.37
N ILE A 121 -11.40 -5.92 -4.40
CA ILE A 121 -10.69 -4.65 -4.29
C ILE A 121 -10.08 -4.53 -2.90
N PHE A 122 -8.77 -4.33 -2.86
CA PHE A 122 -8.08 -3.84 -1.67
C PHE A 122 -8.33 -2.34 -1.56
N ILE A 123 -9.40 -1.98 -0.84
CA ILE A 123 -10.05 -0.66 -1.02
C ILE A 123 -9.22 0.50 -0.45
N GLU A 124 -8.34 0.24 0.52
CA GLU A 124 -7.33 1.20 1.00
C GLU A 124 -6.41 1.70 -0.12
N GLY A 125 -6.18 0.87 -1.15
CA GLY A 125 -5.32 1.18 -2.28
C GLY A 125 -3.81 1.09 -2.00
N GLU A 126 -3.41 1.03 -0.73
CA GLU A 126 -2.03 0.89 -0.28
C GLU A 126 -1.93 -0.02 0.94
N ARG A 127 -0.76 -0.65 1.14
CA ARG A 127 -0.47 -1.39 2.36
C ARG A 127 -0.09 -0.43 3.48
N SER A 128 -0.53 -0.76 4.68
CA SER A 128 -0.18 -0.06 5.92
C SER A 128 1.35 -0.03 6.19
N TYR A 129 1.83 1.10 6.71
CA TYR A 129 3.19 1.27 7.21
C TYR A 129 3.32 0.92 8.70
N ASP A 130 2.21 1.01 9.43
CA ASP A 130 2.17 1.11 10.90
C ASP A 130 1.30 0.02 11.55
N GLY A 131 0.61 -0.80 10.75
CA GLY A 131 -0.21 -1.91 11.22
C GLY A 131 -1.68 -1.55 11.46
N LEU A 132 -2.06 -0.30 11.18
CA LEU A 132 -3.46 0.13 11.13
C LEU A 132 -4.00 0.01 9.71
N THR A 133 -5.26 -0.36 9.57
CA THR A 133 -6.01 -0.16 8.31
C THR A 133 -5.95 1.33 7.95
N GLY A 134 -5.45 1.65 6.77
CA GLY A 134 -5.38 3.00 6.22
C GLY A 134 -6.74 3.57 5.85
N ALA A 135 -6.75 4.83 5.43
CA ALA A 135 -7.98 5.52 5.05
C ALA A 135 -8.62 4.85 3.82
N ILE A 136 -9.90 4.54 3.94
CA ILE A 136 -10.71 4.05 2.83
C ILE A 136 -11.27 5.30 2.12
N PRO A 137 -11.06 5.47 0.80
CA PRO A 137 -11.58 6.64 0.10
C PRO A 137 -13.11 6.59 0.03
N ASP A 138 -13.78 7.74 0.16
CA ASP A 138 -15.25 7.88 0.10
C ASP A 138 -15.88 7.29 -1.18
N SER A 139 -15.08 7.21 -2.25
CA SER A 139 -15.46 6.50 -3.48
C SER A 139 -15.80 5.02 -3.28
N GLY A 140 -15.40 4.41 -2.15
CA GLY A 140 -15.71 3.03 -1.79
C GLY A 140 -17.22 2.79 -1.67
N ALA A 141 -17.91 3.60 -0.87
CA ALA A 141 -19.37 3.53 -0.75
C ALA A 141 -20.09 3.89 -2.05
N HIS A 142 -19.60 4.90 -2.77
CA HIS A 142 -20.16 5.30 -4.08
C HIS A 142 -20.09 4.15 -5.10
N LEU A 143 -18.94 3.49 -5.23
CA LEU A 143 -18.79 2.34 -6.14
C LEU A 143 -19.69 1.16 -5.74
N ALA A 144 -19.82 0.87 -4.44
CA ALA A 144 -20.70 -0.20 -3.96
C ALA A 144 -22.17 0.05 -4.33
N LYS A 145 -22.65 1.30 -4.15
CA LYS A 145 -23.99 1.72 -4.58
C LYS A 145 -24.17 1.62 -6.09
N LEU A 146 -23.20 2.15 -6.85
CA LEU A 146 -23.23 2.14 -8.32
C LEU A 146 -23.21 0.71 -8.89
N ALA A 147 -22.54 -0.21 -8.22
CA ALA A 147 -22.40 -1.59 -8.68
C ALA A 147 -23.72 -2.36 -8.71
N GLY A 148 -24.67 -2.05 -7.81
CA GLY A 148 -25.99 -2.68 -7.78
C GLY A 148 -25.97 -4.20 -7.54
N VAL A 149 -24.90 -4.71 -6.96
CA VAL A 149 -24.68 -6.14 -6.61
C VAL A 149 -24.39 -6.25 -5.11
N PRO A 150 -24.44 -7.47 -4.51
CA PRO A 150 -24.04 -7.64 -3.13
C PRO A 150 -22.61 -7.12 -2.86
N LEU A 151 -22.44 -6.49 -1.69
CA LEU A 151 -21.13 -6.09 -1.17
C LEU A 151 -20.72 -7.04 -0.04
N HIS A 152 -19.51 -7.58 -0.13
CA HIS A 152 -18.90 -8.43 0.89
C HIS A 152 -17.65 -7.73 1.43
N THR A 153 -17.57 -7.56 2.75
CA THR A 153 -16.36 -7.07 3.41
C THR A 153 -15.58 -8.27 3.96
N TYR A 154 -14.32 -8.41 3.57
CA TYR A 154 -13.45 -9.52 3.97
C TYR A 154 -12.20 -8.98 4.64
N ARG A 155 -12.02 -9.31 5.91
CA ARG A 155 -10.98 -8.74 6.76
C ARG A 155 -9.83 -9.72 6.95
N LEU A 156 -8.61 -9.27 6.67
CA LEU A 156 -7.35 -9.98 6.86
C LEU A 156 -6.64 -9.48 8.14
N ARG A 157 -6.06 -10.41 8.90
CA ARG A 157 -5.32 -10.14 10.16
C ARG A 157 -3.98 -10.85 10.16
N GLY A 158 -3.02 -10.31 10.92
CA GLY A 158 -1.65 -10.83 11.07
C GLY A 158 -0.70 -10.56 9.90
N GLY A 159 -1.20 -10.00 8.80
CA GLY A 159 -0.38 -9.73 7.61
C GLY A 159 0.67 -8.66 7.82
N TYR A 160 0.38 -7.68 8.69
CA TYR A 160 1.33 -6.61 8.99
C TYR A 160 2.64 -7.15 9.55
N PHE A 161 2.62 -8.10 10.48
CA PHE A 161 3.85 -8.66 11.03
C PHE A 161 4.49 -9.73 10.14
N THR A 162 3.73 -10.34 9.24
CA THR A 162 4.21 -11.34 8.27
C THR A 162 5.05 -10.71 7.17
N HIS A 163 4.58 -9.60 6.59
CA HIS A 163 5.35 -8.86 5.59
C HIS A 163 4.99 -7.38 5.65
N PRO A 164 5.47 -6.65 6.67
CA PRO A 164 5.26 -5.22 6.75
C PRO A 164 5.79 -4.58 5.48
N ARG A 165 5.17 -3.46 5.06
CA ARG A 165 5.57 -2.75 3.83
C ARG A 165 7.04 -2.35 3.81
N TRP A 166 7.61 -2.09 4.99
CA TRP A 166 9.00 -1.72 5.19
C TRP A 166 9.94 -2.93 5.32
N SER A 167 9.46 -4.17 5.39
CA SER A 167 10.34 -5.31 5.62
C SER A 167 11.10 -5.73 4.36
N ALA A 168 12.35 -6.17 4.53
CA ALA A 168 13.16 -6.73 3.45
C ALA A 168 12.69 -8.13 2.99
N GLY A 169 11.77 -8.79 3.71
CA GLY A 169 11.26 -10.10 3.31
C GLY A 169 10.21 -10.69 4.25
N LEU A 170 9.60 -11.78 3.77
CA LEU A 170 8.52 -12.50 4.45
C LEU A 170 9.01 -13.17 5.76
N ARG A 171 8.16 -13.10 6.78
CA ARG A 171 8.30 -13.77 8.07
C ARG A 171 7.25 -14.86 8.18
N LYS A 172 7.58 -15.97 8.83
CA LYS A 172 6.59 -16.98 9.19
C LYS A 172 5.78 -16.52 10.38
N GLY A 173 4.46 -16.57 10.30
CA GLY A 173 3.64 -16.17 11.43
C GLY A 173 2.16 -16.28 11.12
N TRP A 174 1.33 -16.18 12.15
CA TRP A 174 -0.09 -16.43 12.01
C TRP A 174 -0.80 -15.36 11.15
N MET A 175 -1.70 -15.80 10.28
CA MET A 175 -2.63 -14.94 9.57
C MET A 175 -4.04 -15.51 9.62
N ALA A 176 -5.03 -14.63 9.53
CA ALA A 176 -6.43 -15.03 9.40
C ALA A 176 -7.17 -14.16 8.38
N GLY A 177 -8.25 -14.70 7.84
CA GLY A 177 -9.17 -13.96 6.99
C GLY A 177 -10.60 -14.34 7.31
N GLU A 178 -11.51 -13.38 7.39
CA GLU A 178 -12.92 -13.63 7.71
C GLU A 178 -13.86 -12.76 6.87
N LEU A 179 -15.04 -13.29 6.55
CA LEU A 179 -16.12 -12.49 6.01
C LEU A 179 -16.72 -11.65 7.14
N ALA A 180 -16.38 -10.37 7.18
CA ALA A 180 -16.82 -9.44 8.22
C ALA A 180 -18.32 -9.12 8.10
N ALA A 181 -18.79 -8.80 6.90
CA ALA A 181 -20.19 -8.58 6.61
C ALA A 181 -20.57 -8.90 5.16
N SER A 182 -21.88 -8.95 4.90
CA SER A 182 -22.45 -9.05 3.56
C SER A 182 -23.72 -8.22 3.49
N TYR A 183 -23.77 -7.35 2.50
CA TYR A 183 -24.86 -6.41 2.26
C TYR A 183 -25.53 -6.75 0.94
N THR A 184 -26.86 -6.89 0.95
CA THR A 184 -27.62 -7.12 -0.28
C THR A 184 -27.79 -5.81 -1.06
N PRO A 185 -28.07 -5.86 -2.38
CA PRO A 185 -28.35 -4.66 -3.17
C PRO A 185 -29.49 -3.81 -2.59
N GLU A 186 -30.50 -4.44 -2.00
CA GLU A 186 -31.65 -3.76 -1.37
C GLU A 186 -31.18 -2.98 -0.14
N GLN A 187 -30.41 -3.61 0.75
CA GLN A 187 -29.82 -2.93 1.91
C GLN A 187 -28.93 -1.76 1.50
N ILE A 188 -28.06 -1.95 0.50
CA ILE A 188 -27.14 -0.91 -0.01
C ILE A 188 -27.92 0.30 -0.56
N LYS A 189 -29.09 0.09 -1.17
CA LYS A 189 -29.94 1.18 -1.68
C LYS A 189 -30.54 2.02 -0.56
N GLU A 190 -30.95 1.38 0.53
CA GLU A 190 -31.60 2.04 1.68
C GLU A 190 -30.63 2.80 2.59
N ILE A 191 -29.41 2.29 2.78
CA ILE A 191 -28.38 2.92 3.62
C ILE A 191 -27.86 4.19 2.95
N SER A 192 -27.60 5.29 3.67
CA SER A 192 -26.96 6.48 3.08
C SER A 192 -25.53 6.18 2.61
N GLN A 193 -24.93 7.04 1.76
CA GLN A 193 -23.56 6.80 1.32
C GLN A 193 -22.56 6.91 2.48
N GLU A 194 -22.77 7.87 3.37
CA GLU A 194 -21.94 8.14 4.54
C GLU A 194 -22.03 6.98 5.54
N GLU A 195 -23.24 6.47 5.80
CA GLU A 195 -23.41 5.33 6.70
C GLU A 195 -22.77 4.07 6.13
N LEU A 196 -22.96 3.80 4.82
CA LEU A 196 -22.31 2.67 4.17
C LEU A 196 -20.78 2.77 4.23
N GLN A 197 -20.23 3.98 4.06
CA GLN A 197 -18.79 4.22 4.19
C GLN A 197 -18.29 3.88 5.60
N ARG A 198 -18.97 4.36 6.65
CA ARG A 198 -18.64 4.01 8.05
C ARG A 198 -18.72 2.52 8.32
N MET A 199 -19.71 1.83 7.76
CA MET A 199 -19.85 0.38 7.89
C MET A 199 -18.68 -0.36 7.22
N ILE A 200 -18.29 0.05 6.01
CA ILE A 200 -17.14 -0.52 5.29
C ILE A 200 -15.84 -0.33 6.10
N GLU A 201 -15.62 0.87 6.63
CA GLU A 201 -14.46 1.20 7.46
C GLU A 201 -14.42 0.33 8.71
N ARG A 202 -15.52 0.24 9.45
CA ARG A 202 -15.63 -0.59 10.65
C ARG A 202 -15.37 -2.07 10.34
N ASP A 203 -15.93 -2.59 9.26
CA ASP A 203 -15.82 -4.00 8.90
C ASP A 203 -14.37 -4.39 8.54
N LEU A 204 -13.63 -3.48 7.90
CA LEU A 204 -12.27 -3.72 7.41
C LEU A 204 -11.18 -3.23 8.37
N PHE A 205 -11.56 -2.52 9.44
CA PHE A 205 -10.61 -1.99 10.41
C PHE A 205 -9.88 -3.11 11.15
N VAL A 206 -8.55 -2.97 11.21
CA VAL A 206 -7.62 -3.79 11.96
C VAL A 206 -6.60 -2.88 12.61
N ASP A 207 -6.33 -3.13 13.88
CA ASP A 207 -5.15 -2.66 14.58
C ASP A 207 -4.29 -3.88 14.92
N ALA A 208 -3.18 -4.03 14.18
CA ALA A 208 -2.29 -5.17 14.33
C ALA A 208 -1.66 -5.22 15.74
N TYR A 209 -1.37 -4.09 16.37
CA TYR A 209 -0.78 -4.06 17.70
C TYR A 209 -1.82 -4.36 18.78
N ALA A 210 -3.06 -3.87 18.65
CA ALA A 210 -4.15 -4.27 19.55
C ALA A 210 -4.47 -5.77 19.44
N ASP A 211 -4.34 -6.34 18.24
CA ASP A 211 -4.43 -7.79 18.05
C ASP A 211 -3.30 -8.54 18.78
N GLN A 212 -2.09 -8.01 18.69
CA GLN A 212 -0.90 -8.58 19.32
C GLN A 212 -0.95 -8.51 20.85
N GLU A 213 -1.48 -7.42 21.43
CA GLU A 213 -1.71 -7.29 22.87
C GLU A 213 -2.73 -8.32 23.39
N ARG A 214 -3.82 -8.55 22.63
CA ARG A 214 -4.86 -9.53 23.00
C ARG A 214 -4.41 -10.98 22.83
N SER A 215 -3.63 -11.27 21.80
CA SER A 215 -3.16 -12.62 21.47
C SER A 215 -1.74 -12.55 20.93
N PRO A 216 -0.72 -12.51 21.82
CA PRO A 216 0.68 -12.41 21.40
C PRO A 216 1.10 -13.58 20.54
N ARG A 217 1.67 -13.29 19.37
CA ARG A 217 2.13 -14.30 18.40
C ARG A 217 3.51 -13.95 17.87
N ALA A 218 4.38 -14.95 17.80
CA ALA A 218 5.71 -14.76 17.21
C ALA A 218 5.65 -14.83 15.68
N TYR A 219 6.29 -13.87 15.03
CA TYR A 219 6.54 -13.80 13.60
C TYR A 219 8.04 -13.99 13.36
N ARG A 220 8.41 -15.21 12.96
CA ARG A 220 9.78 -15.70 12.90
C ARG A 220 10.38 -15.48 11.51
N GLY A 221 11.55 -14.89 11.46
CA GLY A 221 12.28 -14.64 10.22
C GLY A 221 13.72 -14.23 10.50
N LYS A 222 14.45 -13.95 9.43
CA LYS A 222 15.75 -13.27 9.51
C LYS A 222 15.52 -11.79 9.21
N ARG A 223 16.46 -10.93 9.60
CA ARG A 223 16.48 -9.53 9.16
C ARG A 223 15.18 -8.81 9.53
N LEU A 224 14.77 -8.98 10.78
CA LEU A 224 13.48 -8.52 11.30
C LEU A 224 13.34 -7.00 11.25
N ALA A 225 14.40 -6.24 11.54
CA ALA A 225 14.38 -4.79 11.52
C ALA A 225 14.79 -4.20 10.17
N GLU A 226 15.34 -4.99 9.24
CA GLU A 226 15.90 -4.43 8.00
C GLU A 226 14.89 -3.63 7.19
N HIS A 227 15.36 -2.45 6.79
CA HIS A 227 14.65 -1.38 6.12
C HIS A 227 13.53 -0.70 6.94
N LEU A 228 13.50 -0.86 8.27
CA LEU A 228 12.53 -0.17 9.14
C LEU A 228 12.62 1.37 8.98
N GLU A 229 13.79 1.91 8.66
CA GLU A 229 14.03 3.32 8.32
C GLU A 229 13.29 3.80 7.06
N THR A 230 12.79 2.87 6.22
CA THR A 230 11.94 3.21 5.07
C THR A 230 10.51 3.59 5.48
N ALA A 231 10.10 3.26 6.71
CA ALA A 231 8.86 3.71 7.34
C ALA A 231 9.11 4.74 8.45
N LEU A 232 10.11 4.52 9.31
CA LEU A 232 10.47 5.38 10.43
C LEU A 232 11.66 6.26 10.07
N PHE A 233 11.46 7.56 9.82
CA PHE A 233 12.49 8.40 9.22
C PHE A 233 12.89 9.63 10.03
N ILE A 234 12.28 9.84 11.20
CA ILE A 234 12.68 10.88 12.16
C ILE A 234 13.10 10.19 13.45
N CYS A 235 14.31 10.47 13.94
CA CYS A 235 14.77 9.96 15.22
C CYS A 235 14.10 10.75 16.37
N PRO A 236 13.47 10.08 17.37
CA PRO A 236 12.80 10.75 18.47
C PRO A 236 13.74 11.27 19.55
N VAL A 237 15.02 10.90 19.48
CA VAL A 237 16.04 11.37 20.43
C VAL A 237 16.70 12.66 19.93
N CYS A 238 17.16 12.69 18.68
CA CYS A 238 17.88 13.85 18.15
C CYS A 238 17.08 14.70 17.14
N GLY A 239 15.88 14.28 16.73
CA GLY A 239 15.09 14.93 15.68
C GLY A 239 15.65 14.75 14.26
N GLY A 240 16.80 14.09 14.10
CA GLY A 240 17.47 13.91 12.83
C GLY A 240 16.63 13.09 11.83
N MET A 241 16.48 13.61 10.62
CA MET A 241 15.73 12.98 9.55
C MET A 241 16.64 12.11 8.67
N GLY A 242 16.26 10.87 8.40
CA GLY A 242 17.07 9.93 7.59
C GLY A 242 18.36 9.47 8.28
N THR A 243 18.44 9.58 9.60
CA THR A 243 19.63 9.22 10.42
C THR A 243 19.56 7.81 11.01
N LEU A 244 18.46 7.11 10.77
CA LEU A 244 18.18 5.79 11.29
C LEU A 244 18.68 4.73 10.31
N HIS A 245 19.31 3.69 10.85
CA HIS A 245 19.84 2.57 10.08
C HIS A 245 19.44 1.26 10.74
N SER A 246 18.99 0.29 9.95
CA SER A 246 18.66 -1.04 10.45
C SER A 246 19.56 -2.12 9.87
N ALA A 247 19.78 -3.15 10.67
CA ALA A 247 20.51 -4.35 10.27
C ALA A 247 20.04 -5.52 11.14
N GLU A 248 19.82 -6.69 10.54
CA GLU A 248 19.30 -7.86 11.24
C GLU A 248 18.01 -7.57 12.03
N ASP A 249 18.03 -7.68 13.35
CA ASP A 249 16.92 -7.36 14.27
C ASP A 249 17.10 -6.01 14.97
N ARG A 250 18.04 -5.17 14.54
CA ARG A 250 18.41 -3.93 15.21
C ARG A 250 18.08 -2.68 14.39
N LEU A 251 17.74 -1.61 15.09
CA LEU A 251 17.61 -0.25 14.56
C LEU A 251 18.49 0.67 15.40
N HIS A 252 19.30 1.52 14.78
CA HIS A 252 20.17 2.45 15.49
C HIS A 252 20.22 3.82 14.82
N CYS A 253 20.68 4.83 15.57
CA CYS A 253 20.91 6.19 15.10
C CYS A 253 22.32 6.64 15.52
N ALA A 254 22.94 7.52 14.73
CA ALA A 254 24.24 8.12 15.07
C ALA A 254 24.25 8.90 16.41
N CYS A 255 23.09 9.29 16.94
CA CYS A 255 22.97 9.97 18.24
C CYS A 255 23.07 9.02 19.45
N GLY A 256 23.17 7.71 19.23
CA GLY A 256 23.28 6.70 20.29
C GLY A 256 22.01 5.89 20.55
N LEU A 257 20.87 6.23 19.93
CA LEU A 257 19.67 5.39 20.01
C LEU A 257 19.96 3.99 19.44
N GLY A 258 19.69 2.94 20.21
CA GLY A 258 19.82 1.55 19.77
C GLY A 258 18.67 0.68 20.27
N LEU A 259 17.94 0.07 19.33
CA LEU A 259 16.75 -0.73 19.61
C LEU A 259 16.81 -2.10 18.92
N ARG A 260 16.11 -3.08 19.50
CA ARG A 260 15.81 -4.38 18.90
C ARG A 260 14.35 -4.45 18.48
N TYR A 261 14.08 -4.90 17.26
CA TYR A 261 12.75 -5.26 16.80
C TYR A 261 12.51 -6.76 17.03
N THR A 262 11.59 -7.09 17.94
CA THR A 262 11.36 -8.46 18.37
C THR A 262 10.51 -9.26 17.40
N GLN A 263 10.51 -10.59 17.54
CA GLN A 263 9.59 -11.49 16.83
C GLN A 263 8.11 -11.23 17.17
N TYR A 264 7.81 -10.48 18.23
CA TYR A 264 6.45 -10.09 18.58
C TYR A 264 6.05 -8.74 17.99
N GLY A 265 6.95 -8.09 17.26
CA GLY A 265 6.68 -6.84 16.56
C GLY A 265 6.95 -5.57 17.37
N TYR A 266 7.57 -5.68 18.56
CA TYR A 266 7.84 -4.56 19.45
C TYR A 266 9.28 -4.07 19.35
N LEU A 267 9.50 -2.81 19.71
CA LEU A 267 10.80 -2.17 19.85
C LEU A 267 11.22 -2.19 21.33
N GLU A 268 12.36 -2.82 21.60
CA GLU A 268 12.98 -2.90 22.92
C GLU A 268 14.31 -2.16 22.90
N SER A 269 14.69 -1.51 24.00
CA SER A 269 16.00 -0.87 24.06
C SER A 269 17.12 -1.91 24.12
N LEU A 270 18.24 -1.61 23.46
CA LEU A 270 19.46 -2.41 23.56
C LEU A 270 20.32 -2.01 24.77
N ASP A 271 20.04 -0.86 25.37
CA ASP A 271 20.68 -0.38 26.60
C ASP A 271 19.70 -0.45 27.78
N ALA A 272 20.15 -0.02 28.96
CA ALA A 272 19.32 0.01 30.17
C ALA A 272 18.24 1.13 30.17
N THR A 273 18.06 1.85 29.05
CA THR A 273 17.05 2.90 28.93
C THR A 273 15.74 2.35 28.38
N LYS A 274 14.65 3.10 28.54
CA LYS A 274 13.35 2.73 27.98
C LYS A 274 13.31 3.14 26.50
N ALA A 275 12.85 2.26 25.62
CA ALA A 275 12.61 2.61 24.22
C ALA A 275 11.65 3.82 24.13
N PRO A 276 11.95 4.84 23.30
CA PRO A 276 11.07 6.01 23.14
C PRO A 276 9.64 5.64 22.71
N TYR A 277 9.53 4.61 21.86
CA TYR A 277 8.27 3.99 21.45
C TYR A 277 8.40 2.48 21.50
N ALA A 278 7.37 1.80 21.98
CA ALA A 278 7.32 0.34 22.01
C ALA A 278 6.88 -0.27 20.67
N THR A 279 6.22 0.51 19.81
CA THR A 279 5.65 0.01 18.55
C THR A 279 6.02 0.91 17.37
N VAL A 280 6.06 0.32 16.17
CA VAL A 280 6.18 1.09 14.93
C VAL A 280 4.96 1.99 14.74
N ARG A 281 3.77 1.57 15.23
CA ARG A 281 2.53 2.35 15.17
C ARG A 281 2.67 3.70 15.85
N ASP A 282 3.11 3.69 17.10
CA ASP A 282 3.13 4.89 17.93
C ASP A 282 4.23 5.84 17.45
N TRP A 283 5.39 5.32 17.04
CA TRP A 283 6.46 6.12 16.42
C TRP A 283 5.99 6.72 15.08
N TYR A 284 5.36 5.91 14.21
CA TYR A 284 4.85 6.38 12.93
C TYR A 284 3.75 7.45 13.10
N CYS A 285 2.93 7.34 14.15
CA CYS A 285 1.96 8.36 14.52
C CYS A 285 2.66 9.68 14.91
N TRP A 286 3.59 9.61 15.85
CA TRP A 286 4.35 10.77 16.30
C TRP A 286 5.10 11.49 15.16
N GLN A 287 5.77 10.75 14.27
CA GLN A 287 6.51 11.40 13.18
C GLN A 287 5.58 12.10 12.17
N LYS A 288 4.32 11.66 12.01
CA LYS A 288 3.34 12.38 11.19
C LYS A 288 3.01 13.74 11.80
N GLU A 289 2.90 13.80 13.13
CA GLU A 289 2.71 15.06 13.86
C GLU A 289 3.94 15.96 13.71
N GLN A 290 5.16 15.40 13.78
CA GLN A 290 6.38 16.16 13.53
C GLN A 290 6.42 16.73 12.10
N VAL A 291 6.05 15.95 11.08
CA VAL A 291 5.96 16.42 9.69
C VAL A 291 4.97 17.58 9.58
N ALA A 292 3.78 17.46 10.19
CA ALA A 292 2.78 18.53 10.17
C ALA A 292 3.31 19.81 10.84
N GLY A 293 3.99 19.68 11.99
CA GLY A 293 4.63 20.81 12.67
C GLY A 293 5.73 21.48 11.85
N ILE A 294 6.59 20.68 11.20
CA ILE A 294 7.65 21.19 10.32
C ILE A 294 7.05 21.95 9.12
N CYS A 295 6.01 21.40 8.48
CA CYS A 295 5.31 22.09 7.39
C CYS A 295 4.68 23.41 7.86
N ALA A 296 3.98 23.41 8.99
CA ALA A 296 3.34 24.62 9.52
C ALA A 296 4.36 25.72 9.81
N LEU A 297 5.49 25.39 10.44
CA LEU A 297 6.57 26.32 10.71
C LEU A 297 7.23 26.83 9.42
N ALA A 298 7.49 25.95 8.45
CA ALA A 298 8.10 26.33 7.18
C ALA A 298 7.21 27.28 6.37
N LEU A 299 5.89 27.04 6.37
CA LEU A 299 4.90 27.92 5.74
C LEU A 299 4.83 29.27 6.45
N ALA A 300 4.72 29.28 7.79
CA ALA A 300 4.65 30.51 8.58
C ALA A 300 5.89 31.41 8.41
N ASN A 301 7.07 30.79 8.29
CA ASN A 301 8.34 31.49 8.15
C ASN A 301 8.75 31.76 6.70
N GLN A 302 7.95 31.35 5.71
CA GLN A 302 8.30 31.40 4.28
C GLN A 302 9.70 30.82 4.00
N GLN A 303 9.98 29.63 4.55
CA GLN A 303 11.29 28.99 4.46
C GLN A 303 11.53 28.39 3.06
N LEU A 304 11.88 29.24 2.10
CA LEU A 304 12.07 28.87 0.69
C LEU A 304 13.47 28.32 0.38
N ALA A 305 14.48 28.66 1.21
CA ALA A 305 15.89 28.39 0.89
C ALA A 305 16.39 27.00 1.30
N GLN A 306 15.70 26.30 2.19
CA GLN A 306 16.14 25.00 2.72
C GLN A 306 15.12 23.91 2.41
N PRO A 307 15.57 22.71 2.00
CA PRO A 307 14.67 21.60 1.75
C PRO A 307 14.13 21.05 3.07
N LEU A 308 12.85 20.67 3.06
CA LEU A 308 12.19 19.96 4.15
C LEU A 308 12.61 18.49 4.18
N ALA A 309 12.90 17.93 3.01
CA ALA A 309 13.45 16.59 2.85
C ALA A 309 14.38 16.55 1.64
N ALA A 310 15.57 15.97 1.82
CA ALA A 310 16.49 15.70 0.72
C ALA A 310 17.12 14.31 0.87
N ASP A 311 17.41 13.68 -0.26
CA ASP A 311 18.17 12.44 -0.34
C ASP A 311 19.06 12.50 -1.59
N GLU A 312 20.34 12.20 -1.42
CA GLU A 312 21.32 12.16 -2.51
C GLU A 312 21.27 10.83 -3.24
N ASP A 313 21.88 10.76 -4.43
CA ASP A 313 22.10 9.51 -5.15
C ASP A 313 20.84 8.73 -5.58
N GLN A 314 19.75 9.44 -5.88
CA GLN A 314 18.48 8.82 -6.30
C GLN A 314 18.47 8.56 -7.81
N CYS A 315 17.97 7.39 -8.23
CA CYS A 315 17.85 7.00 -9.63
C CYS A 315 16.49 7.43 -10.19
N PHE A 316 16.49 8.38 -11.13
CA PHE A 316 15.29 8.86 -11.81
C PHE A 316 15.11 8.14 -13.14
N TYR A 317 13.88 7.74 -13.43
CA TYR A 317 13.43 7.27 -14.73
C TYR A 317 12.30 8.17 -15.21
N ILE A 318 12.47 8.79 -16.37
CA ILE A 318 11.52 9.73 -16.95
C ILE A 318 10.78 9.04 -18.09
N TYR A 319 9.45 9.18 -18.09
CA TYR A 319 8.56 8.63 -19.10
C TYR A 319 7.67 9.75 -19.65
N ASN A 320 7.64 9.89 -20.97
CA ASN A 320 6.75 10.79 -21.71
C ASN A 320 5.51 10.03 -22.24
N GLU A 321 4.44 10.75 -22.55
CA GLU A 321 3.25 10.17 -23.18
C GLU A 321 3.63 9.56 -24.54
N GLY A 322 3.75 8.23 -24.60
CA GLY A 322 4.19 7.53 -25.82
C GLY A 322 5.05 6.28 -25.61
N ARG A 323 5.43 5.93 -24.38
CA ARG A 323 6.22 4.72 -24.02
C ARG A 323 7.58 4.65 -24.73
N GLN A 324 8.49 5.53 -24.33
CA GLN A 324 9.90 5.16 -24.28
C GLN A 324 10.49 5.54 -22.93
N ARG A 325 11.33 4.65 -22.38
CA ARG A 325 12.15 4.86 -21.20
C ARG A 325 13.34 5.67 -21.69
N GLU A 326 13.34 6.97 -21.48
CA GLU A 326 14.27 7.85 -22.21
C GLU A 326 15.58 8.11 -21.45
N LEU A 327 15.55 8.21 -20.11
CA LEU A 327 16.75 8.64 -19.39
C LEU A 327 16.80 8.09 -17.98
N SER A 328 17.98 7.61 -17.57
CA SER A 328 18.29 7.29 -16.18
C SER A 328 19.34 8.26 -15.68
N LEU A 329 19.00 9.03 -14.66
CA LEU A 329 19.90 9.98 -14.02
C LEU A 329 20.07 9.62 -12.55
N ARG A 330 21.26 9.83 -12.01
CA ARG A 330 21.53 9.72 -10.58
C ARG A 330 21.70 11.13 -10.03
N CYS A 331 20.70 11.59 -9.27
CA CYS A 331 20.60 12.97 -8.84
C CYS A 331 20.09 13.07 -7.40
N ARG A 332 20.23 14.26 -6.83
CA ARG A 332 19.57 14.66 -5.60
C ARG A 332 18.06 14.75 -5.81
N LEU A 333 17.28 14.27 -4.85
CA LEU A 333 15.85 14.56 -4.73
C LEU A 333 15.65 15.49 -3.54
N ALA A 334 15.11 16.69 -3.77
CA ALA A 334 14.82 17.63 -2.69
C ALA A 334 13.38 18.15 -2.79
N LEU A 335 12.70 18.22 -1.65
CA LEU A 335 11.39 18.81 -1.49
C LEU A 335 11.50 20.05 -0.62
N TYR A 336 11.08 21.18 -1.18
CA TYR A 336 10.98 22.47 -0.53
C TYR A 336 9.51 22.74 -0.19
N VAL A 337 9.24 23.87 0.46
CA VAL A 337 7.88 24.24 0.89
C VAL A 337 6.93 24.50 -0.30
N ASP A 338 7.46 24.95 -1.43
CA ASP A 338 6.71 25.42 -2.60
C ASP A 338 7.06 24.67 -3.91
N HIS A 339 8.17 23.93 -3.95
CA HIS A 339 8.62 23.20 -5.14
C HIS A 339 9.36 21.88 -4.83
N LEU A 340 9.47 21.04 -5.86
CA LEU A 340 10.36 19.88 -5.93
C LEU A 340 11.56 20.21 -6.80
N GLN A 341 12.74 19.78 -6.37
CA GLN A 341 13.94 19.78 -7.20
C GLN A 341 14.08 18.41 -7.87
N LEU A 342 13.96 18.37 -9.19
CA LEU A 342 13.99 17.17 -10.04
C LEU A 342 15.05 17.34 -11.13
N PRO A 343 15.53 16.25 -11.75
CA PRO A 343 16.37 16.40 -12.92
C PRO A 343 15.59 16.91 -14.14
N ASP A 344 16.21 17.81 -14.90
CA ASP A 344 15.72 18.22 -16.21
C ASP A 344 16.09 17.19 -17.31
N ALA A 345 15.57 17.38 -18.52
CA ALA A 345 15.84 16.48 -19.66
C ALA A 345 17.30 16.53 -20.16
N ALA A 346 18.06 17.57 -19.81
CA ALA A 346 19.47 17.75 -20.15
C ALA A 346 20.42 17.24 -19.05
N GLY A 347 19.89 16.70 -17.95
CA GLY A 347 20.68 16.22 -16.81
C GLY A 347 21.01 17.27 -15.74
N GLY A 348 20.48 18.49 -15.88
CA GLY A 348 20.52 19.55 -14.86
C GLY A 348 19.44 19.37 -13.78
N GLN A 349 19.14 20.44 -13.05
CA GLN A 349 18.10 20.46 -12.01
C GLN A 349 17.02 21.47 -12.37
N GLU A 350 15.77 21.01 -12.43
CA GLU A 350 14.56 21.82 -12.61
C GLU A 350 13.86 21.99 -11.26
N SER A 351 13.37 23.20 -11.01
CA SER A 351 12.43 23.47 -9.93
C SER A 351 11.01 23.31 -10.46
N VAL A 352 10.28 22.32 -9.94
CA VAL A 352 8.91 22.03 -10.31
C VAL A 352 7.97 22.47 -9.18
N PRO A 353 7.14 23.51 -9.39
CA PRO A 353 6.19 23.96 -8.39
C PRO A 353 5.22 22.84 -7.96
N LEU A 354 4.84 22.82 -6.68
CA LEU A 354 3.98 21.75 -6.16
C LEU A 354 2.59 21.70 -6.81
N ASP A 355 2.11 22.82 -7.34
CA ASP A 355 0.83 22.89 -8.05
C ASP A 355 0.86 22.17 -9.42
N GLN A 356 2.05 21.94 -9.99
CA GLN A 356 2.24 21.15 -11.21
C GLN A 356 2.18 19.64 -10.95
N VAL A 357 2.24 19.23 -9.68
CA VAL A 357 2.23 17.83 -9.28
C VAL A 357 0.80 17.32 -9.15
N VAL A 358 0.38 16.51 -10.12
CA VAL A 358 -0.92 15.83 -10.11
C VAL A 358 -0.94 14.75 -9.03
N SER A 359 0.11 13.93 -8.98
CA SER A 359 0.19 12.81 -8.04
C SER A 359 1.62 12.59 -7.58
N PHE A 360 1.79 12.37 -6.28
CA PHE A 360 3.03 11.94 -5.66
C PHE A 360 2.73 10.74 -4.75
N SER A 361 3.22 9.56 -5.12
CA SER A 361 2.84 8.32 -4.44
C SER A 361 4.01 7.37 -4.22
N CYS A 362 3.91 6.58 -3.16
CA CYS A 362 4.82 5.47 -2.90
C CYS A 362 4.31 4.22 -3.62
N HIS A 363 5.05 3.71 -4.58
CA HIS A 363 4.65 2.51 -5.35
C HIS A 363 5.06 1.22 -4.65
N GLN A 364 6.29 1.17 -4.15
CA GLN A 364 6.88 0.07 -3.40
C GLN A 364 7.86 0.64 -2.37
N GLN A 365 8.51 -0.24 -1.61
CA GLN A 365 9.62 0.15 -0.77
C GLN A 365 10.68 0.91 -1.59
N MET A 366 11.09 2.09 -1.11
CA MET A 366 12.11 2.96 -1.73
C MET A 366 11.79 3.42 -3.16
N GLN A 367 10.53 3.35 -3.58
CA GLN A 367 10.10 3.71 -4.93
C GLN A 367 8.99 4.75 -4.89
N LEU A 368 9.28 5.92 -5.47
CA LEU A 368 8.30 6.98 -5.68
C LEU A 368 7.83 7.02 -7.13
N GLY A 369 6.57 7.38 -7.31
CA GLY A 369 5.98 7.78 -8.59
C GLY A 369 5.47 9.21 -8.50
N LEU A 370 5.81 10.01 -9.50
CA LEU A 370 5.42 11.42 -9.60
C LEU A 370 4.84 11.68 -11.00
N ILE A 371 3.65 12.26 -11.06
CA ILE A 371 2.97 12.64 -12.31
C ILE A 371 2.79 14.15 -12.32
N LEU A 372 3.25 14.80 -13.39
CA LEU A 372 3.08 16.23 -13.62
C LEU A 372 1.88 16.53 -14.54
N LYS A 373 1.38 17.77 -14.50
CA LYS A 373 0.26 18.26 -15.34
C LYS A 373 0.56 18.19 -16.83
N ASP A 374 1.83 18.35 -17.22
CA ASP A 374 2.31 18.27 -18.61
C ASP A 374 2.39 16.82 -19.14
N GLY A 375 2.06 15.82 -18.32
CA GLY A 375 2.06 14.41 -18.69
C GLY A 375 3.36 13.68 -18.39
N ARG A 376 4.43 14.35 -17.95
CA ARG A 376 5.68 13.69 -17.53
C ARG A 376 5.44 12.80 -16.31
N PHE A 377 5.98 11.59 -16.36
CA PHE A 377 5.97 10.65 -15.25
C PHE A 377 7.41 10.33 -14.82
N TYR A 378 7.70 10.52 -13.53
CA TYR A 378 8.97 10.15 -12.92
C TYR A 378 8.78 8.94 -12.02
N GLU A 379 9.62 7.93 -12.22
CA GLU A 379 9.81 6.83 -11.28
C GLU A 379 11.17 7.02 -10.61
N ILE A 380 11.17 7.19 -9.29
CA ILE A 380 12.38 7.48 -8.52
C ILE A 380 12.68 6.29 -7.63
N LEU A 381 13.79 5.61 -7.90
CA LEU A 381 14.30 4.49 -7.11
C LEU A 381 15.46 4.93 -6.24
N SER A 382 15.57 4.32 -5.06
CA SER A 382 16.75 4.48 -4.21
C SER A 382 17.63 3.24 -4.28
N PRO A 383 18.95 3.39 -4.45
CA PRO A 383 19.88 2.26 -4.38
C PRO A 383 20.17 1.81 -2.94
N HIS A 384 19.73 2.58 -1.94
CA HIS A 384 19.95 2.34 -0.52
C HIS A 384 18.66 2.56 0.29
N PRO A 385 18.55 2.05 1.54
CA PRO A 385 17.39 2.26 2.40
C PRO A 385 17.03 3.74 2.58
N ARG A 386 15.90 4.13 1.96
CA ARG A 386 15.39 5.50 1.99
C ARG A 386 13.88 5.54 2.15
N SER A 387 13.41 6.40 3.05
CA SER A 387 11.98 6.63 3.25
C SER A 387 11.36 7.40 2.08
N ALA A 388 10.67 6.66 1.20
CA ALA A 388 9.82 7.26 0.18
C ALA A 388 8.59 7.94 0.81
N VAL A 389 8.05 7.35 1.89
CA VAL A 389 6.84 7.87 2.55
C VAL A 389 7.06 9.24 3.21
N LYS A 390 8.30 9.57 3.60
CA LYS A 390 8.70 10.92 4.02
C LYS A 390 8.21 11.99 3.05
N TYR A 391 8.55 11.86 1.76
CA TYR A 391 8.17 12.81 0.73
C TYR A 391 6.65 12.88 0.53
N GLN A 392 5.98 11.73 0.59
CA GLN A 392 4.53 11.68 0.47
C GLN A 392 3.83 12.41 1.62
N LEU A 393 4.30 12.25 2.86
CA LEU A 393 3.74 12.93 4.03
C LEU A 393 3.95 14.45 3.96
N PHE A 394 5.15 14.91 3.64
CA PHE A 394 5.43 16.33 3.43
C PHE A 394 4.57 16.92 2.31
N PHE A 395 4.53 16.26 1.14
CA PHE A 395 3.75 16.71 -0.01
C PHE A 395 2.26 16.82 0.31
N ASN A 396 1.68 15.81 0.97
CA ASN A 396 0.27 15.83 1.34
C ASN A 396 -0.05 16.95 2.34
N CYS A 397 0.85 17.23 3.28
CA CYS A 397 0.67 18.30 4.26
C CYS A 397 0.70 19.69 3.59
N LEU A 398 1.65 19.92 2.68
CA LEU A 398 1.78 21.17 1.92
C LEU A 398 0.62 21.36 0.94
N LYS A 399 0.14 20.30 0.29
CA LYS A 399 -1.01 20.38 -0.63
C LYS A 399 -2.32 20.69 0.10
N ALA A 400 -2.47 20.26 1.35
CA ALA A 400 -3.62 20.60 2.18
C ALA A 400 -3.60 22.06 2.66
N ASN A 401 -2.42 22.70 2.72
CA ASN A 401 -2.22 24.07 3.19
C ASN A 401 -1.28 24.81 2.22
N PRO A 402 -1.78 25.24 1.04
CA PRO A 402 -0.95 25.95 0.07
C PRO A 402 -0.41 27.26 0.68
N ALA A 403 0.86 27.56 0.41
CA ALA A 403 1.55 28.78 0.82
C ALA A 403 0.94 30.05 0.21
#